data_AF-A0A9P4PGF0-F1
#
_entry.id   AF-A0A9P4PGF0-F1
#
_cell.length_a   1.000
_cell.length_b   1.000
_cell.length_c   1.000
_cell.angle_alpha   90.00
_cell.angle_beta   90.00
_cell.angle_gamma   90.00
#
_symmetry.space_group_name_H-M   'P 1'
#
loop_
_entity.id
_entity.type
_entity.pdbx_description
1 polymer ?
#
loop_
_entity_poly.entity_id
_entity_poly.type
_entity_poly.pdbx_seq_one_letter_code
_entity_poly.pdbx_strand_id
1 'polypeptide(L)'
;MKSTFVLAALASGALAQFDQSSKPFRLFIKSDNATLDGTMLGTCHQGAAIEGLCPTGNTHDNASVSYDTFYQQTQADPPFPGIDGDPYGPLLWNLTVNGGDIVPSGMQFSWDFLSDVAAPIFFPGNDTASTVSFSSNGCMYLGRYQDDTVTPPERLDPPQKIENWYICLTRWSYLYYTLNWKIGVKGVPQNPTCQKVQVYREFV
;
A
#
# COMPACT_ATOMS: atom_id res chain seq x y z
N MET A 1 -44.69 -31.15 32.12
CA MET A 1 -43.44 -30.38 32.27
C MET A 1 -43.18 -29.65 30.97
N LYS A 2 -43.20 -28.31 30.96
CA LYS A 2 -42.96 -27.51 29.76
C LYS A 2 -41.46 -27.18 29.71
N SER A 3 -40.72 -27.80 28.80
CA SER A 3 -39.31 -27.50 28.58
C SER A 3 -39.19 -26.20 27.78
N THR A 4 -38.68 -25.16 28.43
CA THR A 4 -38.30 -23.91 27.78
C THR A 4 -36.91 -24.09 27.16
N PHE A 5 -36.83 -24.15 25.83
CA PHE A 5 -35.56 -24.04 25.12
C PHE A 5 -35.11 -22.58 25.13
N VAL A 6 -33.99 -22.30 25.81
CA VAL A 6 -33.31 -21.00 25.72
C VAL A 6 -32.38 -21.06 24.50
N LEU A 7 -32.74 -20.33 23.45
CA LEU A 7 -31.90 -20.14 22.28
C LEU A 7 -30.82 -19.10 22.64
N ALA A 8 -29.60 -19.55 22.95
CA ALA A 8 -28.46 -18.66 23.10
C ALA A 8 -28.04 -18.18 21.70
N ALA A 9 -28.40 -16.95 21.36
CA ALA A 9 -27.88 -16.29 20.16
C ALA A 9 -26.42 -15.89 20.42
N LEU A 10 -25.46 -16.64 19.87
CA LEU A 10 -24.09 -16.17 19.76
C LEU A 10 -24.06 -15.03 18.74
N ALA A 11 -24.03 -13.79 19.22
CA ALA A 11 -23.64 -12.67 18.39
C ALA A 11 -22.14 -12.83 18.07
N SER A 12 -21.84 -13.40 16.91
CA SER A 12 -20.49 -13.39 16.35
C SER A 12 -20.17 -11.95 15.94
N GLY A 13 -19.57 -11.18 16.85
CA GLY A 13 -18.92 -9.93 16.50
C GLY A 13 -17.75 -10.24 15.59
N ALA A 14 -17.85 -9.92 14.31
CA ALA A 14 -16.69 -9.91 13.43
C ALA A 14 -15.75 -8.80 13.93
N LEU A 15 -14.63 -9.18 14.54
CA LEU A 15 -13.57 -8.23 14.83
C LEU A 15 -12.96 -7.82 13.49
N ALA A 16 -13.13 -6.55 13.10
CA ALA A 16 -12.33 -5.98 12.03
C ALA A 16 -10.85 -6.05 12.46
N GLN A 17 -10.00 -6.67 11.64
CA GLN A 17 -8.59 -6.91 11.98
C GLN A 17 -7.77 -5.60 12.07
N PHE A 18 -8.22 -4.54 11.38
CA PHE A 18 -7.65 -3.20 11.44
C PHE A 18 -8.71 -2.21 11.90
N ASP A 19 -8.55 -1.70 13.13
CA ASP A 19 -9.57 -0.94 13.87
C ASP A 19 -9.18 0.52 14.13
N GLN A 20 -7.93 0.88 13.86
CA GLN A 20 -7.42 2.24 14.00
C GLN A 20 -7.14 2.84 12.63
N SER A 21 -7.46 4.11 12.44
CA SER A 21 -7.09 4.86 11.23
C SER A 21 -6.05 5.91 11.58
N SER A 22 -5.03 6.05 10.74
CA SER A 22 -4.05 7.11 10.88
C SER A 22 -4.66 8.50 10.63
N LYS A 23 -3.96 9.55 11.04
CA LYS A 23 -4.15 10.88 10.46
C LYS A 23 -3.93 10.83 8.93
N PRO A 24 -4.56 11.72 8.14
CA PRO A 24 -4.29 11.82 6.71
C PRO A 24 -2.82 12.12 6.46
N PHE A 25 -2.26 11.52 5.41
CA PHE A 25 -0.90 11.79 4.96
C PHE A 25 -0.81 11.78 3.43
N ARG A 26 0.26 12.36 2.91
CA ARG A 26 0.62 12.32 1.49
C ARG A 26 1.83 11.41 1.29
N LEU A 27 1.97 10.88 0.09
CA LEU A 27 3.09 10.03 -0.29
C LEU A 27 4.01 10.79 -1.25
N PHE A 28 5.31 10.79 -0.96
CA PHE A 28 6.33 11.47 -1.72
C PHE A 28 7.39 10.51 -2.23
N ILE A 29 8.01 10.90 -3.34
CA ILE A 29 9.07 10.16 -4.02
C ILE A 29 10.41 10.78 -3.65
N LYS A 30 11.37 9.91 -3.34
CA LYS A 30 12.80 10.25 -3.35
C LYS A 30 13.50 9.42 -4.42
N SER A 31 14.31 10.05 -5.26
CA SER A 31 14.96 9.40 -6.41
C SER A 31 16.23 10.12 -6.84
N ASP A 32 17.14 9.41 -7.50
CA ASP A 32 18.26 10.05 -8.20
C ASP A 32 17.81 10.76 -9.50
N ASN A 33 16.59 10.47 -10.00
CA ASN A 33 16.02 11.21 -11.11
C ASN A 33 15.38 12.52 -10.62
N ALA A 34 15.97 13.65 -10.98
CA ALA A 34 15.51 14.99 -10.64
C ALA A 34 14.06 15.32 -11.05
N THR A 35 13.48 14.64 -12.05
CA THR A 35 12.07 14.84 -12.42
C THR A 35 11.09 14.07 -11.53
N LEU A 36 11.57 13.07 -10.79
CA LEU A 36 10.79 12.28 -9.84
C LEU A 36 11.05 12.69 -8.39
N ASP A 37 12.27 13.10 -8.08
CA ASP A 37 12.67 13.47 -6.72
C ASP A 37 11.82 14.63 -6.18
N GLY A 38 11.31 14.48 -4.96
CA GLY A 38 10.42 15.44 -4.32
C GLY A 38 9.00 15.49 -4.87
N THR A 39 8.68 14.73 -5.92
CA THR A 39 7.31 14.68 -6.45
C THR A 39 6.41 13.82 -5.59
N MET A 40 5.15 14.18 -5.54
CA MET A 40 4.11 13.49 -4.79
C MET A 40 3.43 12.42 -5.65
N LEU A 41 3.02 11.33 -5.00
CA LEU A 41 2.13 10.32 -5.58
C LEU A 41 0.67 10.68 -5.33
N GLY A 42 -0.16 10.44 -6.34
CA GLY A 42 -1.61 10.59 -6.26
C GLY A 42 -2.31 9.46 -6.99
N THR A 43 -3.59 9.31 -6.74
CA THR A 43 -4.43 8.33 -7.45
C THR A 43 -4.66 8.77 -8.89
N CYS A 44 -4.45 7.85 -9.81
CA CYS A 44 -4.70 8.05 -11.24
C CYS A 44 -5.65 6.97 -11.75
N HIS A 45 -6.58 7.37 -12.62
CA HIS A 45 -7.66 6.51 -13.09
C HIS A 45 -7.15 5.30 -13.87
N GLN A 46 -7.41 4.09 -13.38
CA GLN A 46 -7.07 2.80 -14.00
C GLN A 46 -8.32 2.01 -14.43
N GLY A 47 -9.52 2.52 -14.18
CA GLY A 47 -10.78 1.87 -14.55
C GLY A 47 -11.94 2.43 -13.74
N ALA A 48 -13.15 1.90 -13.96
CA ALA A 48 -14.33 2.34 -13.23
C ALA A 48 -14.15 2.14 -11.72
N ALA A 49 -13.97 3.25 -10.98
CA ALA A 49 -13.66 3.25 -9.54
C ALA A 49 -12.38 2.48 -9.19
N ILE A 50 -11.40 2.44 -10.10
CA ILE A 50 -10.12 1.74 -9.91
C ILE A 50 -8.99 2.71 -10.16
N GLU A 51 -8.04 2.78 -9.25
CA GLU A 51 -6.96 3.76 -9.31
C GLU A 51 -5.58 3.11 -9.10
N GLY A 52 -4.58 3.61 -9.82
CA GLY A 52 -3.16 3.32 -9.52
C GLY A 52 -2.52 4.49 -8.78
N LEU A 53 -1.28 4.30 -8.32
CA LEU A 53 -0.46 5.42 -7.82
C LEU A 53 0.42 5.95 -8.94
N CYS A 54 0.28 7.24 -9.27
CA CYS A 54 1.06 7.92 -10.28
C CYS A 54 1.83 9.11 -9.68
N PRO A 55 3.06 9.40 -10.17
CA PRO A 55 3.68 10.70 -9.92
C PRO A 55 2.80 11.81 -10.50
N THR A 56 2.56 12.83 -9.70
CA THR A 56 1.63 13.92 -10.03
C THR A 56 2.32 15.14 -10.63
N GLY A 57 3.64 15.24 -10.45
CA GLY A 57 4.41 16.46 -10.72
C GLY A 57 4.26 17.55 -9.66
N ASN A 58 3.33 17.38 -8.70
CA ASN A 58 3.21 18.26 -7.54
C ASN A 58 4.28 17.92 -6.51
N THR A 59 4.60 18.89 -5.67
CA THR A 59 5.64 18.81 -4.63
C THR A 59 5.06 19.23 -3.28
N HIS A 60 5.92 19.32 -2.26
CA HIS A 60 5.58 19.78 -0.92
C HIS A 60 4.89 21.15 -0.87
N ASP A 61 5.19 22.03 -1.83
CA ASP A 61 4.64 23.40 -1.89
C ASP A 61 3.17 23.42 -2.31
N ASN A 62 2.67 22.34 -2.91
CA ASN A 62 1.27 22.23 -3.29
C ASN A 62 0.41 21.85 -2.08
N ALA A 63 -0.78 22.44 -1.96
CA ALA A 63 -1.76 22.06 -0.95
C ALA A 63 -2.27 20.63 -1.20
N SER A 64 -2.54 19.87 -0.14
CA SER A 64 -3.15 18.54 -0.23
C SER A 64 -4.53 18.59 -0.88
N VAL A 65 -4.84 17.60 -1.71
CA VAL A 65 -6.16 17.43 -2.35
C VAL A 65 -6.63 15.99 -2.25
N SER A 66 -7.91 15.72 -2.52
CA SER A 66 -8.49 14.40 -2.24
C SER A 66 -7.76 13.24 -2.92
N TYR A 67 -7.28 13.39 -4.15
CA TYR A 67 -6.60 12.32 -4.89
C TYR A 67 -5.18 12.01 -4.37
N ASP A 68 -4.59 12.85 -3.51
CA ASP A 68 -3.25 12.66 -2.96
C ASP A 68 -3.20 12.37 -1.46
N THR A 69 -4.37 12.32 -0.82
CA THR A 69 -4.52 12.14 0.61
C THR A 69 -4.87 10.70 0.94
N PHE A 70 -3.97 10.04 1.65
CA PHE A 70 -4.05 8.62 2.01
C PHE A 70 -4.20 8.43 3.52
N TYR A 71 -4.62 7.23 3.89
CA TYR A 71 -4.75 6.77 5.26
C TYR A 71 -4.15 5.38 5.38
N GLN A 72 -3.71 5.01 6.57
CA GLN A 72 -3.33 3.65 6.88
C GLN A 72 -4.28 3.15 7.96
N GLN A 73 -4.92 2.01 7.74
CA GLN A 73 -5.56 1.32 8.86
C GLN A 73 -4.55 0.42 9.54
N THR A 74 -4.55 0.44 10.87
CA THR A 74 -3.65 -0.35 11.71
C THR A 74 -4.46 -1.06 12.78
N GLN A 75 -3.83 -2.00 13.47
CA GLN A 75 -4.40 -2.64 14.66
C GLN A 75 -3.85 -1.97 15.92
N ALA A 76 -4.70 -1.69 16.91
CA ALA A 76 -4.25 -1.07 18.16
C ALA A 76 -3.25 -1.95 18.94
N ASP A 77 -3.47 -3.27 18.94
CA ASP A 77 -2.62 -4.28 19.58
C ASP A 77 -2.38 -5.45 18.60
N PRO A 78 -1.45 -5.31 17.65
CA PRO A 78 -1.20 -6.34 16.65
C PRO A 78 -0.50 -7.54 17.27
N PRO A 79 -0.98 -8.78 17.02
CA PRO A 79 -0.32 -10.00 17.53
C PRO A 79 1.12 -10.16 16.98
N PHE A 80 1.40 -9.54 15.82
CA PHE A 80 2.71 -9.48 15.20
C PHE A 80 2.98 -8.04 14.78
N PRO A 81 3.69 -7.22 15.59
CA PRO A 81 4.03 -5.88 15.18
C PRO A 81 4.92 -5.89 13.94
N GLY A 82 4.93 -4.80 13.18
CA GLY A 82 5.91 -4.62 12.11
C GLY A 82 7.34 -4.63 12.66
N ILE A 83 8.31 -4.76 11.76
CA ILE A 83 9.74 -4.68 12.12
C ILE A 83 10.00 -3.41 12.94
N ASP A 84 10.70 -3.53 14.06
CA ASP A 84 10.96 -2.46 15.04
C ASP A 84 9.72 -1.83 15.70
N GLY A 85 8.56 -2.51 15.66
CA GLY A 85 7.30 -1.96 16.18
C GLY A 85 6.57 -1.04 15.21
N ASP A 86 7.02 -0.97 13.95
CA ASP A 86 6.43 -0.10 12.95
C ASP A 86 4.96 -0.47 12.66
N PRO A 87 4.07 0.52 12.47
CA PRO A 87 2.69 0.26 12.11
C PRO A 87 2.61 -0.38 10.72
N TYR A 88 1.81 -1.44 10.61
CA TYR A 88 1.48 -2.07 9.34
C TYR A 88 -0.04 -2.18 9.16
N GLY A 89 -0.45 -2.28 7.92
CA GLY A 89 -1.84 -2.50 7.55
C GLY A 89 -2.14 -1.92 6.17
N PRO A 90 -3.41 -1.95 5.73
CA PRO A 90 -3.75 -1.55 4.38
C PRO A 90 -3.59 -0.04 4.19
N LEU A 91 -3.05 0.32 3.03
CA LEU A 91 -3.04 1.69 2.53
C LEU A 91 -4.39 1.98 1.87
N LEU A 92 -5.04 3.03 2.33
CA LEU A 92 -6.37 3.43 1.88
C LEU A 92 -6.35 4.80 1.21
N TRP A 93 -7.30 4.97 0.29
CA TRP A 93 -7.65 6.23 -0.33
C TRP A 93 -9.18 6.38 -0.35
N ASN A 94 -9.69 7.60 -0.20
CA ASN A 94 -11.13 7.86 -0.17
C ASN A 94 -11.61 8.23 -1.58
N LEU A 95 -12.26 7.28 -2.25
CA LEU A 95 -12.90 7.52 -3.54
C LEU A 95 -14.18 8.33 -3.35
N THR A 96 -14.31 9.43 -4.08
CA THR A 96 -15.57 10.18 -4.15
C THR A 96 -16.42 9.69 -5.32
N VAL A 97 -17.63 9.22 -5.05
CA VAL A 97 -18.62 8.74 -6.05
C VAL A 97 -19.90 9.57 -6.03
N ASN A 98 -20.67 9.52 -7.12
CA ASN A 98 -22.08 9.93 -7.23
C ASN A 98 -22.53 11.13 -6.38
N GLY A 99 -22.02 12.34 -6.66
CA GLY A 99 -22.50 13.56 -6.02
C GLY A 99 -21.89 13.88 -4.64
N GLY A 100 -20.87 13.13 -4.21
CA GLY A 100 -20.05 13.47 -3.05
C GLY A 100 -19.88 12.36 -2.01
N ASP A 101 -20.50 11.20 -2.23
CA ASP A 101 -20.37 10.05 -1.33
C ASP A 101 -18.91 9.56 -1.29
N ILE A 102 -18.43 9.20 -0.10
CA ILE A 102 -17.07 8.73 0.11
C ILE A 102 -17.07 7.22 0.32
N VAL A 103 -16.32 6.51 -0.52
CA VAL A 103 -16.10 5.07 -0.44
C VAL A 103 -14.61 4.81 -0.20
N PRO A 104 -14.22 4.26 0.95
CA PRO A 104 -12.83 3.85 1.17
C PRO A 104 -12.42 2.82 0.14
N SER A 105 -11.25 3.00 -0.46
CA SER A 105 -10.65 2.09 -1.41
C SER A 105 -9.32 1.61 -0.87
N GLY A 106 -9.11 0.29 -0.86
CA GLY A 106 -7.94 -0.36 -0.34
C GLY A 106 -6.97 -0.75 -1.44
N MET A 107 -5.68 -0.50 -1.20
CA MET A 107 -4.61 -0.87 -2.12
C MET A 107 -4.39 -2.37 -2.11
N GLN A 108 -4.36 -2.99 -3.29
CA GLN A 108 -3.99 -4.38 -3.52
C GLN A 108 -2.88 -4.46 -4.57
N PHE A 109 -1.89 -5.33 -4.36
CA PHE A 109 -0.92 -5.64 -5.42
C PHE A 109 -1.59 -6.46 -6.53
N SER A 110 -1.51 -5.95 -7.75
CA SER A 110 -1.89 -6.65 -8.98
C SER A 110 -0.61 -7.00 -9.76
N TRP A 111 -0.42 -8.28 -10.07
CA TRP A 111 0.76 -8.78 -10.79
C TRP A 111 0.34 -9.70 -11.94
N ASP A 112 1.26 -9.87 -12.89
CA ASP A 112 1.17 -10.82 -13.99
C ASP A 112 2.28 -11.88 -13.81
N PHE A 113 1.99 -13.15 -14.06
CA PHE A 113 2.96 -14.25 -13.88
C PHE A 113 4.17 -14.16 -14.82
N LEU A 114 4.08 -13.38 -15.90
CA LEU A 114 5.14 -13.12 -16.87
C LEU A 114 5.83 -11.76 -16.64
N SER A 115 5.51 -11.09 -15.52
CA SER A 115 6.12 -9.85 -15.08
C SER A 115 6.87 -10.03 -13.77
N ASP A 116 7.92 -9.23 -13.56
CA ASP A 116 8.64 -9.15 -12.29
C ASP A 116 8.32 -7.88 -11.51
N VAL A 117 7.20 -7.22 -11.84
CA VAL A 117 6.64 -6.09 -11.10
C VAL A 117 5.17 -6.30 -10.77
N ALA A 118 4.75 -5.76 -9.63
CA ALA A 118 3.37 -5.70 -9.17
C ALA A 118 2.93 -4.25 -8.97
N ALA A 119 1.79 -3.86 -9.54
CA ALA A 119 1.22 -2.53 -9.39
C ALA A 119 0.35 -2.46 -8.12
N PRO A 120 0.50 -1.45 -7.25
CA PRO A 120 -0.47 -1.13 -6.21
C PRO A 120 -1.70 -0.49 -6.86
N ILE A 121 -2.83 -1.18 -6.80
CA ILE A 121 -4.11 -0.75 -7.37
C ILE A 121 -5.13 -0.63 -6.25
N PHE A 122 -5.84 0.49 -6.20
CA PHE A 122 -6.94 0.74 -5.27
C PHE A 122 -8.25 0.24 -5.89
N PHE A 123 -8.98 -0.54 -5.10
CA PHE A 123 -10.35 -0.97 -5.40
C PHE A 123 -11.29 -0.51 -4.28
N PRO A 124 -12.59 -0.27 -4.55
CA PRO A 124 -13.55 0.08 -3.50
C PRO A 124 -13.67 -1.04 -2.47
N GLY A 125 -13.64 -0.69 -1.19
CA GLY A 125 -13.55 -1.64 -0.08
C GLY A 125 -12.10 -1.97 0.31
N ASN A 126 -11.90 -2.72 1.39
CA ASN A 126 -10.57 -3.04 1.95
C ASN A 126 -10.38 -4.52 2.34
N ASP A 127 -11.36 -5.39 2.06
CA ASP A 127 -11.34 -6.80 2.47
C ASP A 127 -10.17 -7.60 1.85
N THR A 128 -9.69 -7.20 0.67
CA THR A 128 -8.57 -7.83 -0.05
C THR A 128 -7.32 -6.95 -0.08
N ALA A 129 -7.30 -5.88 0.71
CA ALA A 129 -6.21 -4.91 0.67
C ALA A 129 -4.88 -5.54 1.14
N SER A 130 -3.84 -5.30 0.37
CA SER A 130 -2.47 -5.63 0.72
C SER A 130 -1.97 -4.68 1.80
N THR A 131 -1.15 -5.20 2.71
CA THR A 131 -0.58 -4.40 3.80
C THR A 131 0.78 -3.84 3.42
N VAL A 132 1.06 -2.64 3.91
CA VAL A 132 2.39 -2.01 3.86
C VAL A 132 2.76 -1.54 5.27
N SER A 133 4.05 -1.36 5.50
CA SER A 133 4.57 -0.77 6.73
C SER A 133 5.20 0.58 6.44
N PHE A 134 5.20 1.46 7.44
CA PHE A 134 5.94 2.72 7.40
C PHE A 134 6.94 2.76 8.54
N SER A 135 8.21 2.95 8.22
CA SER A 135 9.25 3.09 9.23
C SER A 135 9.11 4.39 10.01
N SER A 136 9.86 4.51 11.10
CA SER A 136 9.88 5.72 11.96
C SER A 136 10.19 7.03 11.22
N ASN A 137 10.94 6.98 10.11
CA ASN A 137 11.21 8.12 9.22
C ASN A 137 10.15 8.29 8.10
N GLY A 138 9.09 7.49 8.11
CA GLY A 138 8.00 7.55 7.14
C GLY A 138 8.23 6.75 5.85
N CYS A 139 9.34 6.03 5.67
CA CYS A 139 9.56 5.24 4.45
C CYS A 139 8.63 4.02 4.38
N MET A 140 7.98 3.84 3.22
CA MET A 140 7.07 2.74 2.96
C MET A 140 7.85 1.49 2.54
N TYR A 141 7.62 0.37 3.23
CA TYR A 141 8.36 -0.87 2.98
C TYR A 141 7.46 -2.11 3.12
N LEU A 142 7.97 -3.25 2.63
CA LEU A 142 7.46 -4.59 2.95
C LEU A 142 8.50 -5.36 3.76
N GLY A 143 8.06 -6.03 4.83
CA GLY A 143 8.94 -6.82 5.68
C GLY A 143 9.36 -8.14 5.02
N ARG A 144 10.66 -8.45 5.07
CA ARG A 144 11.22 -9.75 4.66
C ARG A 144 11.71 -10.48 5.89
N TYR A 145 11.12 -11.63 6.17
CA TYR A 145 11.42 -12.45 7.35
C TYR A 145 12.19 -13.74 7.05
N GLN A 146 12.30 -14.11 5.76
CA GLN A 146 12.99 -15.32 5.31
C GLN A 146 13.94 -14.98 4.16
N ASP A 147 15.12 -15.60 4.18
CA ASP A 147 16.06 -15.63 3.07
C ASP A 147 15.90 -16.90 2.24
N ASP A 148 15.18 -16.77 1.13
CA ASP A 148 14.97 -17.79 0.11
C ASP A 148 16.02 -17.72 -1.02
N THR A 149 17.08 -16.91 -0.87
CA THR A 149 18.13 -16.76 -1.89
C THR A 149 19.38 -17.61 -1.62
N VAL A 150 19.34 -18.38 -0.53
CA VAL A 150 20.38 -19.30 -0.06
C VAL A 150 19.80 -20.73 0.07
N THR A 151 20.66 -21.73 0.29
CA THR A 151 20.23 -23.13 0.45
C THR A 151 20.92 -23.75 1.66
N PRO A 152 20.17 -24.24 2.68
CA PRO A 152 18.70 -24.18 2.79
C PRO A 152 18.18 -22.73 2.99
N PRO A 153 16.89 -22.44 2.74
CA PRO A 153 16.30 -21.15 3.10
C PRO A 153 16.39 -20.91 4.62
N GLU A 154 16.68 -19.69 5.03
CA GLU A 154 16.94 -19.33 6.43
C GLU A 154 15.96 -18.26 6.93
N ARG A 155 15.66 -18.24 8.23
CA ARG A 155 14.95 -17.11 8.84
C ARG A 155 15.92 -15.95 8.99
N LEU A 156 15.49 -14.74 8.63
CA LEU A 156 16.28 -13.52 8.85
C LEU A 156 16.16 -13.08 10.31
N ASP A 157 17.31 -12.86 10.95
CA ASP A 157 17.42 -12.28 12.28
C ASP A 157 18.60 -11.27 12.30
N PRO A 158 18.33 -9.95 12.27
CA PRO A 158 17.01 -9.32 12.27
C PRO A 158 16.29 -9.44 10.89
N PRO A 159 14.95 -9.36 10.86
CA PRO A 159 14.20 -9.22 9.61
C PRO A 159 14.56 -7.93 8.87
N GLN A 160 14.32 -7.90 7.56
CA GLN A 160 14.75 -6.79 6.70
C GLN A 160 13.56 -5.94 6.24
N LYS A 161 13.70 -4.61 6.29
CA LYS A 161 12.77 -3.64 5.69
C LYS A 161 13.14 -3.44 4.22
N ILE A 162 12.30 -3.91 3.31
CA ILE A 162 12.58 -3.83 1.87
C ILE A 162 11.81 -2.68 1.25
N GLU A 163 12.51 -1.79 0.56
CA GLU A 163 11.94 -0.67 -0.20
C GLU A 163 12.10 -0.93 -1.69
N ASN A 164 11.34 -1.88 -2.25
CA ASN A 164 11.52 -2.30 -3.64
C ASN A 164 10.66 -1.54 -4.66
N TRP A 165 10.52 -0.23 -4.44
CA TRP A 165 9.67 0.62 -5.24
C TRP A 165 10.35 1.15 -6.51
N TYR A 166 9.58 1.22 -7.58
CA TYR A 166 9.98 1.76 -8.88
C TYR A 166 8.83 2.55 -9.50
N ILE A 167 9.14 3.61 -10.25
CA ILE A 167 8.20 4.22 -11.18
C ILE A 167 8.44 3.63 -12.56
N CYS A 168 7.42 3.01 -13.15
CA CYS A 168 7.51 2.34 -14.45
C CYS A 168 6.39 2.81 -15.36
N LEU A 169 6.64 2.90 -16.67
CA LEU A 169 5.57 3.01 -17.64
C LEU A 169 4.85 1.66 -17.72
N THR A 170 3.60 1.61 -17.28
CA THR A 170 2.79 0.39 -17.27
C THR A 170 1.44 0.62 -17.93
N ARG A 171 0.81 -0.48 -18.34
CA ARG A 171 -0.58 -0.50 -18.82
C ARG A 171 -1.35 -1.54 -18.04
N TRP A 172 -1.96 -1.12 -16.93
CA TRP A 172 -2.93 -1.96 -16.23
C TRP A 172 -4.27 -1.94 -16.98
N SER A 173 -4.80 -0.73 -17.22
CA SER A 173 -5.86 -0.48 -18.21
C SER A 173 -5.45 0.68 -19.12
N TYR A 174 -4.99 1.78 -18.51
CA TYR A 174 -4.45 2.93 -19.20
C TYR A 174 -2.93 2.98 -19.08
N LEU A 175 -2.30 3.64 -20.05
CA LEU A 175 -0.84 3.78 -20.11
C LEU A 175 -0.39 4.97 -19.26
N TYR A 176 0.25 4.70 -18.13
CA TYR A 176 0.77 5.73 -17.22
C TYR A 176 2.12 5.33 -16.64
N TYR A 177 2.87 6.33 -16.16
CA TYR A 177 3.94 6.07 -15.19
C TYR A 177 3.30 5.83 -13.84
N THR A 178 3.45 4.63 -13.30
CA THR A 178 2.87 4.23 -12.03
C THR A 178 3.95 3.73 -11.06
N LEU A 179 3.67 3.84 -9.77
CA LEU A 179 4.40 3.12 -8.74
C LEU A 179 4.23 1.63 -8.95
N ASN A 180 5.31 0.88 -8.81
CA ASN A 180 5.34 -0.57 -8.91
C ASN A 180 6.31 -1.14 -7.87
N TRP A 181 5.98 -2.32 -7.37
CA TRP A 181 6.85 -3.12 -6.53
C TRP A 181 7.60 -4.14 -7.38
N LYS A 182 8.92 -4.18 -7.29
CA LYS A 182 9.72 -5.21 -7.95
C LYS A 182 9.65 -6.52 -7.16
N ILE A 183 9.21 -7.60 -7.82
CA ILE A 183 9.06 -8.93 -7.23
C ILE A 183 10.44 -9.56 -6.99
N GLY A 184 10.71 -9.99 -5.76
CA GLY A 184 11.99 -10.55 -5.33
C GLY A 184 13.08 -9.50 -5.07
N VAL A 185 14.13 -9.87 -4.32
CA VAL A 185 15.10 -8.90 -3.77
C VAL A 185 16.40 -8.70 -4.58
N LYS A 186 16.62 -9.48 -5.65
CA LYS A 186 17.82 -9.40 -6.50
C LYS A 186 17.51 -8.80 -7.88
N GLY A 187 18.45 -8.05 -8.44
CA GLY A 187 18.34 -7.48 -9.79
C GLY A 187 17.40 -6.28 -9.89
N VAL A 188 17.17 -5.84 -11.13
CA VAL A 188 16.27 -4.73 -11.50
C VAL A 188 15.04 -5.26 -12.23
N PRO A 189 13.93 -4.49 -12.32
CA PRO A 189 12.77 -4.87 -13.13
C PRO A 189 13.12 -5.18 -14.60
N GLN A 190 12.40 -6.13 -15.20
CA GLN A 190 12.52 -6.45 -16.63
C GLN A 190 11.98 -5.31 -17.52
N ASN A 191 11.05 -4.51 -17.02
CA ASN A 191 10.52 -3.35 -17.72
C ASN A 191 11.59 -2.25 -17.78
N PRO A 192 12.12 -1.89 -18.96
CA PRO A 192 13.27 -0.99 -19.10
C PRO A 192 12.94 0.46 -18.75
N THR A 193 11.66 0.80 -18.57
CA THR A 193 11.23 2.14 -18.17
C THR A 193 11.27 2.35 -16.66
N CYS A 194 11.49 1.29 -15.88
CA CYS A 194 11.45 1.36 -14.43
C CYS A 194 12.62 2.15 -13.85
N GLN A 195 12.31 3.13 -13.02
CA GLN A 195 13.27 3.96 -12.29
C GLN A 195 13.12 3.74 -10.79
N LYS A 196 14.24 3.50 -10.12
CA LYS A 196 14.26 3.22 -8.67
C LYS A 196 13.80 4.44 -7.89
N VAL A 197 12.92 4.21 -6.92
CA VAL A 197 12.46 5.25 -6.00
C VAL A 197 12.37 4.73 -4.56
N GLN A 198 12.43 5.65 -3.60
CA GLN A 198 11.89 5.43 -2.26
C GLN A 198 10.56 6.16 -2.17
N VAL A 199 9.62 5.62 -1.41
CA VAL A 199 8.35 6.26 -1.12
C VAL A 199 8.28 6.52 0.37
N TYR A 200 7.92 7.74 0.77
CA TYR A 200 7.77 8.10 2.18
C TYR A 200 6.49 8.89 2.41
N ARG A 201 5.92 8.78 3.60
CA ARG A 201 4.73 9.53 3.99
C ARG A 201 5.07 10.78 4.79
N GLU A 202 4.25 11.80 4.63
CA GLU A 202 4.19 12.95 5.55
C GLU A 202 2.75 13.29 5.89
N PHE A 203 2.47 13.48 7.19
CA PHE A 203 1.13 13.82 7.66
C PHE A 203 0.73 15.24 7.26
N VAL A 204 -0.55 15.42 6.93
CA VAL A 204 -1.17 16.72 6.62
C VAL A 204 -1.63 17.42 7.89
#